data_AF-A0A1T0CJS7-F1
#
_entry.id   AF-A0A1T0CJS7-F1
#
_cell.length_a   1.000
_cell.length_b   1.000
_cell.length_c   1.000
_cell.angle_alpha   90.00
_cell.angle_beta   90.00
_cell.angle_gamma   90.00
#
_symmetry.space_group_name_H-M   'P 1'
#
loop_
_entity.id
_entity.type
_entity.pdbx_description
1 polymer ?
#
loop_
_entity_poly.entity_id
_entity_poly.type
_entity_poly.pdbx_seq_one_letter_code
_entity_poly.pdbx_strand_id
1 'polypeptide(L)'
;MPLNAQTQLVRGNVIEYHVYLTNTNNDRIRTMKANITISNGVQLLGAVSPEATMGSVDGQNFYPMPLRTQVGGQIQPILLGQYKALQWQIEDVGLNQTANVSYRVVVE
;
A
#
# COMPACT_ATOMS: atom_id res chain seq x y z
N MET A 1 11.23 24.14 8.81
CA MET A 1 11.49 23.64 10.18
C MET A 1 11.84 22.16 10.08
N PRO A 2 12.85 21.66 10.82
CA PRO A 2 13.12 20.23 10.90
C PRO A 2 11.99 19.51 11.64
N LEU A 3 11.70 18.27 11.24
CA LEU A 3 10.76 17.39 11.94
C LEU A 3 11.34 16.97 13.30
N ASN A 4 10.49 16.90 14.32
CA ASN A 4 10.84 16.40 15.66
C ASN A 4 9.70 15.56 16.24
N ALA A 5 9.91 14.98 17.43
CA ALA A 5 8.94 14.09 18.08
C ALA A 5 7.59 14.76 18.42
N GLN A 6 7.53 16.10 18.45
CA GLN A 6 6.33 16.88 18.73
C GLN A 6 5.65 17.38 17.45
N THR A 7 6.23 17.10 16.28
CA THR A 7 5.67 17.56 15.01
C THR A 7 4.38 16.82 14.74
N GLN A 8 3.27 17.55 14.79
CA GLN A 8 1.97 17.00 14.44
C GLN A 8 1.86 16.83 12.93
N LEU A 9 1.27 15.71 12.53
CA LEU A 9 0.84 15.51 11.16
C LEU A 9 -0.34 16.45 10.87
N VAL A 10 -0.16 17.32 9.88
CA VAL A 10 -1.19 18.27 9.44
C VAL A 10 -1.56 18.03 7.98
N ARG A 11 -2.75 18.49 7.58
CA ARG A 11 -3.23 18.45 6.19
C ARG A 11 -2.13 18.83 5.21
N GLY A 12 -1.96 18.03 4.17
CA GLY A 12 -0.96 18.22 3.12
C GLY A 12 0.42 17.63 3.43
N ASN A 13 0.67 17.14 4.65
CA ASN A 13 1.90 16.40 4.93
C ASN A 13 1.93 15.09 4.14
N VAL A 14 3.08 14.78 3.55
CA VAL A 14 3.33 13.51 2.87
C VAL A 14 4.05 12.57 3.83
N ILE A 15 3.53 11.36 3.96
CA ILE A 15 4.10 10.30 4.78
C ILE A 15 4.53 9.17 3.85
N GLU A 16 5.78 8.72 3.96
CA GLU A 16 6.27 7.51 3.31
C GLU A 16 6.43 6.41 4.36
N TYR A 17 5.69 5.33 4.18
CA TYR A 17 5.82 4.14 5.02
C TYR A 17 6.79 3.17 4.34
N HIS A 18 7.73 2.63 5.12
CA HIS A 18 8.54 1.47 4.73
C HIS A 18 8.21 0.30 5.65
N VAL A 19 7.81 -0.81 5.07
CA VAL A 19 7.46 -2.05 5.78
C VAL A 19 8.49 -3.11 5.44
N TYR A 20 9.09 -3.70 6.46
CA TYR A 20 10.07 -4.78 6.35
C TYR A 20 9.45 -6.07 6.86
N LEU A 21 9.45 -7.10 6.02
CA LEU A 21 8.83 -8.40 6.27
C LEU A 21 9.91 -9.46 6.23
N THR A 22 10.31 -9.95 7.41
CA THR A 22 11.35 -10.97 7.55
C THR A 22 10.74 -12.36 7.68
N ASN A 23 11.17 -13.29 6.83
CA ASN A 23 10.80 -14.70 6.97
C ASN A 23 11.54 -15.34 8.15
N THR A 24 10.80 -15.66 9.20
CA THR A 24 11.30 -16.34 10.41
C THR A 24 10.95 -17.83 10.45
N ASN A 25 10.36 -18.36 9.37
CA ASN A 25 10.07 -19.79 9.25
C ASN A 25 11.33 -20.59 8.96
N ASN A 26 11.26 -21.91 9.21
CA ASN A 26 12.34 -22.85 8.91
C ASN A 26 12.50 -23.18 7.41
N ASP A 27 11.58 -22.68 6.58
CA ASP A 27 11.54 -22.92 5.13
C ASP A 27 11.30 -21.61 4.36
N ARG A 28 11.61 -21.63 3.06
CA ARG A 28 11.33 -20.54 2.13
C ARG A 28 9.81 -20.37 1.96
N ILE A 29 9.35 -19.13 2.00
CA ILE A 29 8.00 -18.77 1.59
C ILE A 29 8.00 -18.61 0.07
N ARG A 30 7.25 -19.46 -0.64
CA ARG A 30 7.13 -19.40 -2.11
C ARG A 30 6.40 -18.15 -2.56
N THR A 31 5.29 -17.84 -1.91
CA THR A 31 4.48 -16.68 -2.23
C THR A 31 3.97 -16.07 -0.92
N MET A 32 4.32 -14.82 -0.67
CA MET A 32 3.85 -14.03 0.47
C MET A 32 2.89 -12.95 -0.02
N LYS A 33 1.71 -12.85 0.60
CA LYS A 33 0.77 -11.76 0.36
C LYS A 33 0.88 -10.72 1.48
N ALA A 34 1.39 -9.54 1.15
CA ALA A 34 1.47 -8.42 2.08
C ALA A 34 0.27 -7.50 1.88
N ASN A 35 -0.67 -7.52 2.83
CA ASN A 35 -1.87 -6.67 2.83
C ASN A 35 -1.66 -5.49 3.76
N ILE A 36 -1.75 -4.27 3.22
CA ILE A 36 -1.56 -3.03 3.98
C ILE A 36 -2.82 -2.18 3.88
N THR A 37 -3.41 -1.86 5.02
CA THR A 37 -4.56 -0.94 5.12
C THR A 37 -4.06 0.51 5.10
N ILE A 38 -4.71 1.34 4.28
CA ILE A 38 -4.52 2.79 4.28
C ILE A 38 -5.42 3.37 5.37
N SER A 39 -4.84 4.07 6.33
CA SER A 39 -5.58 4.63 7.46
C SER A 39 -6.60 5.70 7.02
N ASN A 40 -7.63 5.93 7.83
CA ASN A 40 -8.54 7.05 7.61
C ASN A 40 -7.81 8.39 7.79
N GLY A 41 -8.24 9.42 7.07
CA GLY A 41 -7.64 10.76 7.11
C GLY A 41 -6.35 10.91 6.30
N VAL A 42 -6.01 9.93 5.46
CA VAL A 42 -4.94 10.02 4.47
C VAL A 42 -5.39 9.49 3.11
N GLN A 43 -4.79 9.99 2.03
CA GLN A 43 -5.01 9.52 0.65
C GLN A 43 -3.72 8.96 0.05
N LEU A 44 -3.83 7.90 -0.75
CA LEU A 44 -2.71 7.35 -1.51
C LEU A 44 -2.23 8.35 -2.58
N LEU A 45 -0.91 8.52 -2.71
CA LEU A 45 -0.30 9.37 -3.74
C LEU A 45 0.23 8.59 -4.97
N GLY A 46 0.20 7.26 -4.93
CA GLY A 46 0.57 6.39 -6.05
C GLY A 46 2.06 6.00 -6.10
N ALA A 47 2.92 6.62 -5.28
CA ALA A 47 4.31 6.18 -5.12
C ALA A 47 4.37 4.94 -4.23
N VAL A 48 4.25 3.76 -4.84
CA VAL A 48 4.35 2.44 -4.19
C VAL A 48 5.59 1.69 -4.70
N SER A 49 6.27 0.93 -3.85
CA SER A 49 7.45 0.14 -4.22
C SER A 49 7.50 -1.20 -3.46
N PRO A 50 7.83 -2.33 -4.12
CA PRO A 50 7.73 -2.55 -5.56
C PRO A 50 6.35 -2.14 -6.09
N GLU A 51 6.15 -2.11 -7.40
CA GLU A 51 4.81 -1.83 -7.92
C GLU A 51 3.80 -2.79 -7.29
N ALA A 52 2.82 -2.23 -6.57
CA ALA A 52 1.77 -3.03 -5.95
C ALA A 52 0.94 -3.67 -7.05
N THR A 53 0.72 -4.97 -6.96
CA THR A 53 -0.04 -5.69 -7.97
C THR A 53 -1.54 -5.46 -7.80
N MET A 54 -2.01 -5.18 -6.58
CA MET A 54 -3.44 -5.04 -6.31
C MET A 54 -3.77 -3.91 -5.33
N GLY A 55 -4.96 -3.33 -5.50
CA GLY A 55 -5.55 -2.33 -4.62
C GLY A 55 -6.99 -2.69 -4.25
N SER A 56 -7.54 -2.01 -3.25
CA SER A 56 -8.91 -2.21 -2.77
C SER A 56 -9.54 -0.89 -2.36
N VAL A 57 -10.85 -0.76 -2.58
CA VAL A 57 -11.69 0.37 -2.10
C VAL A 57 -12.50 0.04 -0.84
N ASP A 58 -12.56 -1.23 -0.45
CA ASP A 58 -13.34 -1.72 0.71
C ASP A 58 -12.46 -2.42 1.77
N GLY A 59 -11.17 -2.62 1.48
CA GLY A 59 -10.22 -3.33 2.32
C GLY A 59 -10.38 -4.86 2.33
N GLN A 60 -11.33 -5.40 1.55
CA GLN A 60 -11.68 -6.82 1.53
C GLN A 60 -11.44 -7.44 0.15
N ASN A 61 -11.91 -6.78 -0.91
CA ASN A 61 -11.78 -7.22 -2.28
C ASN A 61 -10.63 -6.48 -2.95
N PHE A 62 -9.69 -7.23 -3.51
CA PHE A 62 -8.49 -6.71 -4.15
C PHE A 62 -8.56 -6.96 -5.66
N TYR A 63 -8.19 -5.95 -6.44
CA TYR A 63 -8.14 -6.02 -7.90
C TYR A 63 -6.85 -5.40 -8.44
N PRO A 64 -6.41 -5.79 -9.65
CA PRO A 64 -5.22 -5.22 -10.27
C PRO A 64 -5.27 -3.69 -10.36
N MET A 65 -4.15 -3.04 -10.04
CA MET A 65 -4.01 -1.60 -10.18
C MET A 65 -3.67 -1.20 -11.64
N PRO A 66 -4.11 -0.02 -12.12
CA PRO A 66 -5.02 0.91 -11.48
C PRO A 66 -6.48 0.39 -11.47
N LEU A 67 -7.20 0.69 -10.39
CA LEU A 67 -8.58 0.27 -10.21
C LEU A 67 -9.50 1.01 -11.18
N ARG A 68 -10.49 0.32 -11.70
CA ARG A 68 -11.48 0.85 -12.64
C ARG A 68 -12.87 0.44 -12.20
N THR A 69 -13.84 1.32 -12.46
CA THR A 69 -15.26 1.07 -12.22
C THR A 69 -16.04 1.32 -13.51
N GLN A 70 -17.22 0.71 -13.62
CA GLN A 70 -18.14 0.95 -14.73
C GLN A 70 -19.34 1.78 -14.23
N VAL A 71 -19.50 2.99 -14.75
CA VAL A 71 -20.61 3.89 -14.42
C VAL A 71 -21.32 4.26 -15.72
N GLY A 72 -22.61 3.95 -15.82
CA GLY A 72 -23.40 4.25 -17.03
C GLY A 72 -22.87 3.60 -18.31
N GLY A 73 -22.24 2.42 -18.20
CA GLY A 73 -21.63 1.72 -19.34
C GLY A 73 -20.24 2.24 -19.75
N GLN A 74 -19.71 3.25 -19.06
CA GLN A 74 -18.35 3.75 -19.30
C GLN A 74 -17.38 3.27 -18.23
N ILE A 75 -16.18 2.86 -18.66
CA ILE A 75 -15.08 2.49 -17.78
C ILE A 75 -14.35 3.77 -17.33
N GLN A 76 -14.26 3.98 -16.02
CA GLN A 76 -13.61 5.14 -15.42
C GLN A 76 -12.57 4.71 -14.38
N PRO A 77 -11.43 5.42 -14.25
CA PRO A 77 -10.45 5.14 -13.22
C PRO A 77 -10.99 5.52 -11.84
N ILE A 78 -10.71 4.69 -10.84
CA ILE A 78 -10.96 5.03 -9.44
C ILE A 78 -9.85 5.96 -8.95
N LEU A 79 -10.23 7.05 -8.29
CA LEU A 79 -9.30 8.01 -7.72
C LEU A 79 -8.49 7.38 -6.59
N LEU A 80 -7.19 7.72 -6.50
CA LEU A 80 -6.29 7.17 -5.47
C LEU A 80 -6.79 7.44 -4.04
N GLY A 81 -7.47 8.57 -3.79
CA GLY A 81 -8.08 8.87 -2.49
C GLY A 81 -9.21 7.93 -2.07
N GLN A 82 -9.74 7.10 -2.99
CA GLN A 82 -10.75 6.09 -2.68
C GLN A 82 -10.13 4.74 -2.28
N TYR A 83 -8.82 4.56 -2.40
CA TYR A 83 -8.15 3.32 -2.04
C TYR A 83 -8.09 3.20 -0.52
N LYS A 84 -8.45 2.01 -0.02
CA LYS A 84 -8.45 1.64 1.41
C LYS A 84 -7.41 0.58 1.76
N ALA A 85 -6.91 -0.17 0.78
CA ALA A 85 -5.80 -1.09 1.01
C ALA A 85 -4.98 -1.36 -0.26
N LEU A 86 -3.76 -1.82 -0.04
CA LEU A 86 -2.82 -2.31 -1.05
C LEU A 86 -2.46 -3.76 -0.76
N GLN A 87 -2.20 -4.54 -1.79
CA GLN A 87 -1.66 -5.90 -1.67
C GLN A 87 -0.49 -6.09 -2.63
N TRP A 88 0.60 -6.63 -2.08
CA TRP A 88 1.72 -7.15 -2.86
C TRP A 88 1.74 -8.66 -2.80
N GLN A 89 2.08 -9.27 -3.93
CA GLN A 89 2.48 -10.67 -4.01
C GLN A 89 4.00 -10.71 -4.16
N ILE A 90 4.69 -11.22 -3.15
CA ILE A 90 6.15 -11.28 -3.08
C ILE A 90 6.56 -12.73 -3.21
N GLU A 91 7.32 -13.05 -4.24
CA GLU A 91 7.77 -14.41 -4.52
C GLU A 91 9.10 -14.74 -3.84
N ASP A 92 9.27 -16.02 -3.51
CA ASP A 92 10.50 -16.66 -3.07
C ASP A 92 11.27 -15.89 -1.96
N VAL A 93 10.62 -15.65 -0.82
CA VAL A 93 11.28 -15.11 0.37
C VAL A 93 12.02 -16.24 1.10
N GLY A 94 13.35 -16.27 0.96
CA GLY A 94 14.23 -17.27 1.57
C GLY A 94 14.28 -17.21 3.09
N LEU A 95 14.98 -18.17 3.72
CA LEU A 95 15.19 -18.18 5.18
C LEU A 95 15.90 -16.92 5.63
N ASN A 96 15.37 -16.27 6.68
CA ASN A 96 15.90 -15.03 7.24
C ASN A 96 15.98 -13.87 6.24
N GLN A 97 15.42 -14.03 5.03
CA GLN A 97 15.36 -12.96 4.05
C GLN A 97 14.29 -11.96 4.46
N THR A 98 14.59 -10.69 4.21
CA THR A 98 13.65 -9.59 4.42
C THR A 98 13.21 -9.04 3.08
N ALA A 99 11.91 -9.00 2.85
CA ALA A 99 11.30 -8.23 1.77
C ALA A 99 10.91 -6.85 2.29
N ASN A 100 10.94 -5.83 1.43
CA ASN A 100 10.48 -4.49 1.76
C ASN A 100 9.37 -4.04 0.81
N VAL A 101 8.38 -3.33 1.35
CA VAL A 101 7.42 -2.57 0.56
C VAL A 101 7.33 -1.15 1.09
N SER A 102 7.05 -0.18 0.24
CA SER A 102 6.80 1.20 0.63
C SER A 102 5.63 1.81 -0.12
N TYR A 103 5.00 2.80 0.50
CA TYR A 103 3.94 3.58 -0.11
C TYR A 103 3.88 4.98 0.49
N ARG A 104 3.42 5.95 -0.32
CA ARG A 104 3.20 7.33 0.12
C ARG A 104 1.74 7.68 0.23
N VAL A 105 1.41 8.40 1.30
CA VAL A 105 0.10 9.01 1.51
C VAL A 105 0.24 10.50 1.80
N VAL A 106 -0.85 11.24 1.60
CA VAL A 106 -0.99 12.63 2.05
C VAL A 106 -2.08 12.73 3.11
N VAL A 107 -1.84 13.51 4.16
CA VAL A 107 -2.82 13.81 5.21
C VAL A 107 -3.92 14.72 4.66
N GLU A 108 -5.18 14.34 4.89
CA GLU A 108 -6.38 15.10 4.48
C GLU A 108 -6.77 16.24 5.42
#